data_AF-A0A8J7MFG1-F1
#
_entry.id   AF-A0A8J7MFG1-F1
#
_cell.length_a   1.000
_cell.length_b   1.000
_cell.length_c   1.000
_cell.angle_alpha   90.00
_cell.angle_beta   90.00
_cell.angle_gamma   90.00
#
_symmetry.space_group_name_H-M   'P 1'
#
loop_
_entity.id
_entity.type
_entity.pdbx_description
1 polymer ?
#
loop_
_entity_poly.entity_id
_entity_poly.type
_entity_poly.pdbx_seq_one_letter_code
_entity_poly.pdbx_strand_id
1 'polypeptide(L)'
;MRLSTKTILSAALTVTMAALAVPAASAAQSAESQYRSPSAITASQDDAYIYVAELTGRQITRISTKTNEADKHFPISGRPSGLALSADGKLLYITTKEADGKLIILNTESGKVVEEISVGHVPISPTLSPDESIIYFCNRFQDHVTAYDLKNKKVIGHVKTVREPIDLAITADGKWLLAANHLPTGSANVDYMTSDISFINTQTLKLEKNVSLPNGAINLRAVDIGPEGKYAYVPSTLGRFQVPTTQVELGWINTHALNIIDVEKQALMHTVLLDDIDQGAANPWQAIVTEDNQHIIVTHSGNHEVSLIDREKLFAKLAQSPDNDGTREFEMRADNPLNNLSYISEVRRRVELPGNSPRHLVEAAGSIYISEYISDTVAYFPLENPTHTKASSITLGETAEMDDERLGEMYFFDASLCYQQWQSCSTCHPDARADAVNWDLLNDGIGNPKNTRSMLFSYHTPPVMITGIRADTATCIRAGIQHIQFTAPNEEKANAIEAYMKALRPVPSPALVDGELSEAALRGKEIFEGKADCYSCHRGEYFTRLKKHDVGTGDGNETGTEFVIPTLREVWRTAPYLYDGRAATLKEIFTKYNPDDLHGETNDLSEQELDDLIEYVRSL
;
A
#
# COMPACT_ATOMS: atom_id res chain seq x y z
N MET A 1 -33.33 10.01 85.96
CA MET A 1 -33.51 11.38 85.43
C MET A 1 -32.28 11.70 84.59
N ARG A 2 -32.50 12.14 83.35
CA ARG A 2 -31.55 12.65 82.34
C ARG A 2 -30.79 11.63 81.49
N LEU A 3 -31.22 11.62 80.23
CA LEU A 3 -30.64 11.01 79.05
C LEU A 3 -29.26 11.59 78.73
N SER A 4 -28.41 10.69 78.22
CA SER A 4 -27.03 10.89 77.80
C SER A 4 -26.94 11.60 76.45
N THR A 5 -26.21 12.71 76.40
CA THR A 5 -25.78 13.37 75.17
C THR A 5 -24.38 12.88 74.80
N LYS A 6 -24.28 12.08 73.74
CA LYS A 6 -23.01 11.72 73.09
C LYS A 6 -22.70 12.70 71.96
N THR A 7 -21.51 13.29 72.07
CA THR A 7 -20.80 14.07 71.06
C THR A 7 -20.58 13.26 69.78
N ILE A 8 -20.95 13.81 68.62
CA ILE A 8 -20.59 13.26 67.29
C ILE A 8 -19.50 14.16 66.71
N LEU A 9 -18.32 13.57 66.48
CA LEU A 9 -17.21 14.15 65.73
C LEU A 9 -17.59 14.26 64.24
N SER A 10 -17.38 15.42 63.64
CA SER A 10 -17.42 15.64 62.19
C SER A 10 -16.17 15.08 61.53
N ALA A 11 -16.32 14.04 60.69
CA ALA A 11 -15.25 13.57 59.81
C ALA A 11 -15.25 14.39 58.51
N ALA A 12 -14.12 15.03 58.21
CA ALA A 12 -13.86 15.68 56.94
C ALA A 12 -13.62 14.61 55.86
N LEU A 13 -14.42 14.62 54.80
CA LEU A 13 -14.30 13.73 53.66
C LEU A 13 -13.37 14.39 52.62
N THR A 14 -12.10 13.97 52.58
CA THR A 14 -11.20 14.28 51.47
C THR A 14 -11.60 13.47 50.25
N VAL A 15 -12.15 14.13 49.23
CA VAL A 15 -12.40 13.53 47.91
C VAL A 15 -11.09 13.57 47.12
N THR A 16 -10.36 12.47 47.10
CA THR A 16 -9.29 12.24 46.11
C THR A 16 -9.94 12.03 44.74
N MET A 17 -9.77 13.01 43.83
CA MET A 17 -9.99 12.79 42.40
C MET A 17 -8.99 11.74 41.92
N ALA A 18 -9.45 10.52 41.67
CA ALA A 18 -8.71 9.55 40.91
C ALA A 18 -8.74 10.00 39.43
N ALA A 19 -7.59 10.46 38.92
CA ALA A 19 -7.40 10.62 37.48
C ALA A 19 -7.56 9.23 36.85
N LEU A 20 -8.63 9.04 36.08
CA LEU A 20 -8.78 7.88 35.21
C LEU A 20 -7.75 8.02 34.09
N ALA A 21 -6.59 7.40 34.28
CA ALA A 21 -5.66 7.15 33.19
C ALA A 21 -6.40 6.31 32.15
N VAL A 22 -6.65 6.88 30.98
CA VAL A 22 -6.96 6.10 29.77
C VAL A 22 -5.75 5.20 29.56
N PRO A 23 -5.91 3.87 29.48
CA PRO A 23 -4.77 3.03 29.16
C PRO A 23 -4.34 3.44 27.75
N ALA A 24 -3.12 3.96 27.61
CA ALA A 24 -2.40 3.83 26.37
C ALA A 24 -2.55 2.37 25.96
N ALA A 25 -3.08 2.13 24.77
CA ALA A 25 -3.21 0.78 24.25
C ALA A 25 -1.79 0.20 24.22
N SER A 26 -1.40 -0.53 25.27
CA SER A 26 -0.17 -1.29 25.26
C SER A 26 -0.29 -2.16 24.03
N ALA A 27 0.65 -2.04 23.09
CA ALA A 27 0.74 -2.90 21.94
C ALA A 27 0.54 -4.33 22.44
N ALA A 28 -0.67 -4.87 22.22
CA ALA A 28 -0.98 -6.23 22.61
C ALA A 28 0.05 -7.04 21.84
N GLN A 29 0.97 -7.66 22.59
CA GLN A 29 1.95 -8.57 22.04
C GLN A 29 1.12 -9.66 21.36
N SER A 30 0.96 -9.53 20.04
CA SER A 30 0.10 -10.42 19.28
C SER A 30 0.62 -11.82 19.51
N ALA A 31 -0.29 -12.77 19.79
CA ALA A 31 0.07 -14.18 19.80
C ALA A 31 0.93 -14.48 18.57
N GLU A 32 2.00 -15.26 18.73
CA GLU A 32 2.82 -15.69 17.60
C GLU A 32 1.90 -16.26 16.53
N SER A 33 1.89 -15.62 15.36
CA SER A 33 1.05 -16.05 14.26
C SER A 33 1.66 -17.31 13.67
N GLN A 34 0.80 -18.27 13.32
CA GLN A 34 1.20 -19.49 12.64
C GLN A 34 1.62 -19.26 11.17
N TYR A 35 1.42 -18.05 10.64
CA TYR A 35 1.72 -17.70 9.25
C TYR A 35 3.06 -16.99 9.09
N ARG A 36 3.66 -17.14 7.92
CA ARG A 36 5.00 -16.60 7.61
C ARG A 36 4.96 -15.32 6.81
N SER A 37 4.10 -15.28 5.79
CA SER A 37 3.86 -14.13 4.91
C SER A 37 5.15 -13.60 4.25
N PRO A 38 5.79 -14.38 3.36
CA PRO A 38 7.00 -13.97 2.67
C PRO A 38 6.74 -12.70 1.85
N SER A 39 7.43 -11.62 2.22
CA SER A 39 7.12 -10.25 1.82
C SER A 39 8.19 -9.58 0.98
N ALA A 40 9.44 -10.06 1.06
CA ALA A 40 10.55 -9.63 0.23
C ALA A 40 11.51 -10.80 0.03
N ILE A 41 12.28 -10.78 -1.06
CA ILE A 41 13.22 -11.82 -1.45
C ILE A 41 14.46 -11.17 -2.10
N THR A 42 15.65 -11.71 -1.84
CA THR A 42 16.90 -11.26 -2.47
C THR A 42 17.87 -12.43 -2.61
N ALA A 43 18.81 -12.37 -3.56
CA ALA A 43 19.78 -13.42 -3.83
C ALA A 43 21.21 -12.96 -3.53
N SER A 44 22.11 -13.90 -3.22
CA SER A 44 23.54 -13.65 -3.16
C SER A 44 24.14 -13.54 -4.55
N GLN A 45 25.14 -12.67 -4.72
CA GLN A 45 25.78 -12.42 -6.02
C GLN A 45 26.49 -13.66 -6.62
N ASP A 46 26.82 -14.64 -5.79
CA ASP A 46 27.37 -15.93 -6.22
C ASP A 46 26.28 -16.97 -6.55
N ASP A 47 25.00 -16.56 -6.54
CA ASP A 47 23.81 -17.38 -6.78
C ASP A 47 23.64 -18.56 -5.84
N ALA A 48 24.41 -18.66 -4.75
CA ALA A 48 24.38 -19.82 -3.87
C ALA A 48 23.15 -19.82 -2.95
N TYR A 49 22.66 -18.64 -2.59
CA TYR A 49 21.63 -18.48 -1.57
C TYR A 49 20.59 -17.42 -1.92
N ILE A 50 19.38 -17.65 -1.44
CA ILE A 50 18.28 -16.70 -1.45
C ILE A 50 17.87 -16.43 -0.02
N TYR A 51 17.54 -15.18 0.28
CA TYR A 51 17.03 -14.74 1.58
C TYR A 51 15.60 -14.22 1.43
N VAL A 52 14.71 -14.69 2.30
CA VAL A 52 13.27 -14.41 2.26
C VAL A 52 12.86 -13.75 3.57
N ALA A 53 12.22 -12.60 3.50
CA ALA A 53 11.67 -11.87 4.64
C ALA A 53 10.26 -12.37 4.96
N GLU A 54 10.08 -13.03 6.10
CA GLU A 54 8.77 -13.50 6.57
C GLU A 54 8.14 -12.45 7.49
N LEU A 55 7.23 -11.63 6.93
CA LEU A 55 6.66 -10.47 7.61
C LEU A 55 5.94 -10.85 8.90
N THR A 56 5.10 -11.88 8.83
CA THR A 56 4.29 -12.35 9.96
C THR A 56 5.07 -13.32 10.84
N GLY A 57 5.98 -14.10 10.21
CA GLY A 57 6.89 -15.02 10.91
C GLY A 57 8.04 -14.34 11.66
N ARG A 58 8.28 -13.02 11.44
CA ARG A 58 9.29 -12.21 12.13
C ARG A 58 10.71 -12.79 12.03
N GLN A 59 11.06 -13.31 10.86
CA GLN A 59 12.34 -13.96 10.62
C GLN A 59 12.77 -13.83 9.16
N ILE A 60 14.05 -14.12 8.92
CA ILE A 60 14.60 -14.31 7.58
C ILE A 60 14.86 -15.80 7.35
N THR A 61 14.38 -16.33 6.25
CA THR A 61 14.67 -17.70 5.83
C THR A 61 15.67 -17.71 4.69
N ARG A 62 16.68 -18.56 4.79
CA ARG A 62 17.66 -18.77 3.72
C ARG A 62 17.33 -20.05 2.96
N ILE A 63 17.34 -19.98 1.63
CA ILE A 63 17.16 -21.09 0.71
C ILE A 63 18.48 -21.33 -0.02
N SER A 64 18.90 -22.59 -0.11
CA SER A 64 20.04 -22.99 -0.95
C SER A 64 19.55 -23.25 -2.37
N THR A 65 20.10 -22.56 -3.37
CA THR A 65 19.72 -22.72 -4.79
C THR A 65 20.14 -24.06 -5.36
N LYS A 66 21.18 -24.69 -4.79
CA LYS A 66 21.65 -26.02 -5.16
C LYS A 66 20.65 -27.12 -4.82
N THR A 67 19.93 -26.97 -3.71
CA THR A 67 19.01 -27.99 -3.18
C THR A 67 17.54 -27.58 -3.33
N ASN A 68 17.25 -26.29 -3.51
CA ASN A 68 15.92 -25.69 -3.43
C ASN A 68 15.21 -26.01 -2.12
N GLU A 69 15.97 -25.93 -1.01
CA GLU A 69 15.47 -26.19 0.34
C GLU A 69 15.79 -25.01 1.25
N ALA A 70 14.84 -24.66 2.14
CA ALA A 70 15.07 -23.74 3.23
C ALA A 70 16.01 -24.38 4.26
N ASP A 71 17.22 -23.83 4.42
CA ASP A 71 18.30 -24.46 5.20
C ASP A 71 18.61 -23.75 6.52
N LYS A 72 18.21 -22.48 6.66
CA LYS A 72 18.38 -21.68 7.89
C LYS A 72 17.21 -20.72 8.09
N HIS A 73 16.88 -20.48 9.37
CA HIS A 73 15.93 -19.47 9.81
C HIS A 73 16.61 -18.56 10.82
N PHE A 74 16.47 -17.25 10.63
CA PHE A 74 17.07 -16.22 11.46
C PHE A 74 15.99 -15.34 12.07
N PRO A 75 15.60 -15.58 13.34
CA PRO A 75 14.66 -14.71 14.04
C PRO A 75 15.23 -13.29 14.16
N ILE A 76 14.38 -12.29 13.99
CA ILE A 76 14.72 -10.87 14.14
C ILE A 76 13.70 -10.18 15.03
N SER A 77 14.03 -8.96 15.49
CA SER A 77 13.01 -8.11 16.08
C SER A 77 12.17 -7.46 14.96
N GLY A 78 10.88 -7.32 15.18
CA GLY A 78 9.97 -6.69 14.22
C GLY A 78 9.50 -7.59 13.07
N ARG A 79 8.70 -7.00 12.19
CA ARG A 79 8.12 -7.63 11.00
C ARG A 79 8.92 -7.17 9.77
N PRO A 80 9.78 -8.02 9.17
CA PRO A 80 10.63 -7.59 8.07
C PRO A 80 9.78 -7.15 6.87
N SER A 81 10.23 -6.09 6.19
CA SER A 81 9.48 -5.43 5.11
C SER A 81 10.25 -5.27 3.81
N GLY A 82 11.58 -5.39 3.85
CA GLY A 82 12.47 -5.24 2.70
C GLY A 82 13.87 -5.72 3.04
N LEU A 83 14.65 -6.09 2.02
CA LEU A 83 15.97 -6.70 2.14
C LEU A 83 16.97 -6.06 1.18
N ALA A 84 18.17 -5.76 1.67
CA ALA A 84 19.34 -5.47 0.85
C ALA A 84 20.52 -6.29 1.35
N LEU A 85 21.16 -7.04 0.46
CA LEU A 85 22.32 -7.87 0.79
C LEU A 85 23.60 -7.16 0.34
N SER A 86 24.65 -7.20 1.16
CA SER A 86 25.97 -6.71 0.75
C SER A 86 26.53 -7.53 -0.41
N ALA A 87 27.35 -6.92 -1.27
CA ALA A 87 27.97 -7.55 -2.42
C ALA A 87 28.82 -8.77 -2.03
N ASP A 88 29.45 -8.75 -0.85
CA ASP A 88 30.19 -9.90 -0.31
C ASP A 88 29.31 -10.98 0.34
N GLY A 89 27.99 -10.77 0.38
CA GLY A 89 26.99 -11.68 0.92
C GLY A 89 26.99 -11.81 2.44
N LYS A 90 27.80 -11.04 3.18
CA LYS A 90 28.00 -11.23 4.63
C LYS A 90 27.02 -10.47 5.52
N LEU A 91 26.48 -9.35 5.04
CA LEU A 91 25.57 -8.50 5.79
C LEU A 91 24.24 -8.37 5.04
N LEU A 92 23.15 -8.65 5.74
CA LEU A 92 21.79 -8.45 5.26
C LEU A 92 21.16 -7.30 6.04
N TYR A 93 20.78 -6.25 5.32
CA TYR A 93 20.10 -5.07 5.83
C TYR A 93 18.59 -5.26 5.67
N ILE A 94 17.86 -5.07 6.76
CA ILE A 94 16.44 -5.43 6.85
C ILE A 94 15.68 -4.24 7.42
N THR A 95 14.67 -3.75 6.70
CA THR A 95 13.72 -2.78 7.27
C THR A 95 12.55 -3.49 7.94
N THR A 96 11.93 -2.88 8.95
CA THR A 96 10.79 -3.47 9.67
C THR A 96 9.51 -2.62 9.58
N LYS A 97 8.36 -3.27 9.38
CA LYS A 97 7.04 -2.65 9.12
C LYS A 97 6.31 -2.23 10.39
N GLU A 98 6.95 -1.41 11.22
CA GLU A 98 6.36 -0.83 12.43
C GLU A 98 6.30 0.69 12.37
N ALA A 99 5.48 1.30 13.24
CA ALA A 99 5.47 2.74 13.40
C ALA A 99 6.79 3.27 13.97
N ASP A 100 7.44 2.50 14.84
CA ASP A 100 8.82 2.69 15.33
C ASP A 100 9.80 1.77 14.57
N GLY A 101 9.69 1.80 13.24
CA GLY A 101 10.42 0.88 12.38
C GLY A 101 11.93 0.97 12.48
N LYS A 102 12.58 -0.16 12.22
CA LYS A 102 14.02 -0.34 12.38
C LYS A 102 14.71 -0.68 11.07
N LEU A 103 16.00 -0.35 11.01
CA LEU A 103 16.99 -0.96 10.13
C LEU A 103 17.82 -1.95 10.96
N ILE A 104 17.70 -3.23 10.64
CA ILE A 104 18.40 -4.34 11.27
C ILE A 104 19.52 -4.81 10.36
N ILE A 105 20.72 -4.93 10.90
CA ILE A 105 21.89 -5.46 10.19
C ILE A 105 22.18 -6.86 10.72
N LEU A 106 22.05 -7.87 9.86
CA LEU A 106 22.23 -9.27 10.20
C LEU A 106 23.48 -9.84 9.52
N ASN A 107 24.31 -10.57 10.27
CA ASN A 107 25.42 -11.32 9.70
C ASN A 107 24.91 -12.69 9.19
N THR A 108 25.02 -12.93 7.90
CA THR A 108 24.41 -14.09 7.21
C THR A 108 25.09 -15.43 7.55
N GLU A 109 26.38 -15.40 7.88
CA GLU A 109 27.14 -16.59 8.23
C GLU A 109 26.76 -17.12 9.62
N SER A 110 26.83 -16.23 10.61
CA SER A 110 26.54 -16.53 12.02
C SER A 110 25.05 -16.51 12.36
N GLY A 111 24.22 -15.87 11.51
CA GLY A 111 22.79 -15.68 11.74
C GLY A 111 22.46 -14.69 12.87
N LYS A 112 23.42 -13.85 13.28
CA LYS A 112 23.25 -12.92 14.40
C LYS A 112 22.98 -11.51 13.92
N VAL A 113 22.05 -10.84 14.59
CA VAL A 113 21.88 -9.38 14.48
C VAL A 113 23.11 -8.69 15.04
N VAL A 114 23.75 -7.88 14.20
CA VAL A 114 24.91 -7.05 14.51
C VAL A 114 24.47 -5.72 15.10
N GLU A 115 23.39 -5.14 14.56
CA GLU A 115 22.91 -3.82 14.93
C GLU A 115 21.42 -3.66 14.64
N GLU A 116 20.74 -2.85 15.45
CA GLU A 116 19.37 -2.40 15.21
C GLU A 116 19.29 -0.89 15.40
N ILE A 117 18.74 -0.18 14.41
CA ILE A 117 18.70 1.28 14.38
C ILE A 117 17.25 1.69 14.17
N SER A 118 16.71 2.57 15.01
CA SER A 118 15.40 3.19 14.77
C SER A 118 15.51 4.19 13.61
N VAL A 119 14.66 4.02 12.60
CA VAL A 119 14.76 4.78 11.33
C VAL A 119 13.44 5.40 10.89
N GLY A 120 12.49 5.53 11.81
CA GLY A 120 11.23 6.26 11.59
C GLY A 120 10.07 5.35 11.21
N HIS A 121 9.05 5.94 10.59
CA HIS A 121 7.75 5.30 10.45
C HIS A 121 7.64 4.44 9.20
N VAL A 122 7.37 3.16 9.40
CA VAL A 122 7.16 2.12 8.37
C VAL A 122 8.23 2.19 7.26
N PRO A 123 9.52 2.01 7.60
CA PRO A 123 10.59 1.91 6.64
C PRO A 123 10.42 0.66 5.78
N ILE A 124 10.60 0.81 4.47
CA ILE A 124 10.50 -0.27 3.48
C ILE A 124 11.51 -0.07 2.35
N SER A 125 11.79 -1.16 1.62
CA SER A 125 12.71 -1.20 0.47
C SER A 125 14.08 -0.57 0.75
N PRO A 126 14.94 -1.20 1.59
CA PRO A 126 16.31 -0.77 1.74
C PRO A 126 17.07 -0.98 0.42
N THR A 127 17.90 -0.01 0.03
CA THR A 127 18.74 -0.06 -1.17
C THR A 127 20.12 0.50 -0.86
N LEU A 128 21.17 -0.29 -1.11
CA LEU A 128 22.55 0.14 -0.93
C LEU A 128 23.02 1.04 -2.09
N SER A 129 23.85 2.05 -1.79
CA SER A 129 24.65 2.70 -2.82
C SER A 129 25.64 1.70 -3.45
N PRO A 130 26.09 1.90 -4.70
CA PRO A 130 27.02 0.97 -5.34
C PRO A 130 28.35 0.78 -4.59
N ASP A 131 28.75 1.76 -3.79
CA ASP A 131 29.95 1.69 -2.93
C ASP A 131 29.64 1.21 -1.49
N GLU A 132 28.40 0.83 -1.22
CA GLU A 132 27.86 0.35 0.06
C GLU A 132 28.11 1.29 1.26
N SER A 133 28.34 2.58 0.99
CA SER A 133 28.57 3.58 2.03
C SER A 133 27.28 4.17 2.60
N ILE A 134 26.22 4.20 1.80
CA ILE A 134 24.91 4.75 2.13
C ILE A 134 23.84 3.68 1.89
N ILE A 135 22.86 3.61 2.77
CA ILE A 135 21.63 2.87 2.56
C ILE A 135 20.45 3.84 2.48
N TYR A 136 19.64 3.67 1.43
CA TYR A 136 18.41 4.42 1.23
C TYR A 136 17.22 3.54 1.61
N PHE A 137 16.15 4.13 2.13
CA PHE A 137 14.89 3.42 2.35
C PHE A 137 13.71 4.40 2.34
N CYS A 138 12.53 3.89 2.00
CA CYS A 138 11.30 4.66 2.01
C CYS A 138 10.71 4.70 3.40
N ASN A 139 10.46 5.89 3.95
CA ASN A 139 9.55 6.06 5.08
C ASN A 139 8.15 6.32 4.52
N ARG A 140 7.43 5.24 4.21
CA ARG A 140 6.21 5.24 3.39
C ARG A 140 5.24 6.34 3.80
N PHE A 141 4.82 6.34 5.06
CA PHE A 141 3.76 7.22 5.53
C PHE A 141 4.24 8.62 5.97
N GLN A 142 5.53 8.91 5.79
CA GLN A 142 6.09 10.25 5.93
C GLN A 142 6.39 10.89 4.56
N ASP A 143 6.05 10.18 3.47
CA ASP A 143 6.32 10.46 2.05
C ASP A 143 7.72 11.02 1.78
N HIS A 144 8.75 10.34 2.29
CA HIS A 144 10.13 10.67 1.96
C HIS A 144 11.01 9.42 1.88
N VAL A 145 12.13 9.59 1.18
CA VAL A 145 13.24 8.64 1.18
C VAL A 145 14.31 9.14 2.14
N THR A 146 14.77 8.27 3.02
CA THR A 146 15.85 8.57 3.98
C THR A 146 17.16 8.02 3.46
N ALA A 147 18.22 8.82 3.55
CA ALA A 147 19.59 8.40 3.29
C ALA A 147 20.34 8.24 4.62
N TYR A 148 20.89 7.06 4.87
CA TYR A 148 21.61 6.72 6.09
C TYR A 148 23.05 6.33 5.78
N ASP A 149 24.01 7.01 6.41
CA ASP A 149 25.44 6.74 6.29
C ASP A 149 25.82 5.58 7.21
N LEU A 150 26.18 4.44 6.60
CA LEU A 150 26.48 3.20 7.32
C LEU A 150 27.77 3.29 8.15
N LYS A 151 28.73 4.10 7.71
CA LYS A 151 30.02 4.27 8.39
C LYS A 151 29.91 5.17 9.60
N ASN A 152 29.26 6.33 9.43
CA ASN A 152 29.09 7.32 10.48
C ASN A 152 27.84 7.07 11.35
N LYS A 153 27.02 6.08 10.97
CA LYS A 153 25.83 5.62 11.69
C LYS A 153 24.85 6.74 11.98
N LYS A 154 24.47 7.48 10.94
CA LYS A 154 23.54 8.60 11.06
C LYS A 154 22.75 8.81 9.78
N VAL A 155 21.54 9.32 9.95
CA VAL A 155 20.78 9.91 8.84
C VAL A 155 21.54 11.15 8.33
N ILE A 156 21.71 11.23 7.01
CA ILE A 156 22.37 12.35 6.33
C ILE A 156 21.41 13.21 5.50
N GLY A 157 20.19 12.74 5.26
CA GLY A 157 19.15 13.54 4.62
C GLY A 157 17.83 12.79 4.43
N HIS A 158 16.78 13.57 4.22
CA HIS A 158 15.46 13.10 3.80
C HIS A 158 15.07 13.82 2.51
N VAL A 159 14.57 13.08 1.53
CA VAL A 159 14.09 13.61 0.26
C VAL A 159 12.59 13.41 0.19
N LYS A 160 11.82 14.49 0.30
CA LYS A 160 10.35 14.45 0.16
C LYS A 160 9.99 13.95 -1.24
N THR A 161 9.10 12.96 -1.32
CA THR A 161 8.54 12.42 -2.56
C THR A 161 7.06 12.81 -2.69
N VAL A 162 6.28 12.07 -3.47
CA VAL A 162 4.88 12.39 -3.75
C VAL A 162 3.97 11.88 -2.64
N ARG A 163 3.77 10.56 -2.57
CA ARG A 163 2.90 9.92 -1.59
C ARG A 163 3.24 8.45 -1.46
N GLU A 164 3.44 7.99 -0.23
CA GLU A 164 3.69 6.58 0.05
C GLU A 164 4.76 5.95 -0.86
N PRO A 165 6.02 6.47 -0.88
CA PRO A 165 7.10 5.80 -1.59
C PRO A 165 7.23 4.37 -1.04
N ILE A 166 7.22 3.39 -1.94
CA ILE A 166 7.06 1.98 -1.56
C ILE A 166 8.24 1.09 -1.97
N ASP A 167 8.95 1.48 -3.02
CA ASP A 167 10.08 0.72 -3.55
C ASP A 167 11.11 1.64 -4.20
N LEU A 168 12.36 1.19 -4.22
CA LEU A 168 13.52 1.94 -4.67
C LEU A 168 14.37 1.14 -5.66
N ALA A 169 14.88 1.81 -6.69
CA ALA A 169 15.90 1.27 -7.58
C ALA A 169 17.00 2.31 -7.82
N ILE A 170 18.27 1.89 -7.79
CA ILE A 170 19.42 2.77 -7.97
C ILE A 170 20.19 2.41 -9.24
N THR A 171 20.63 3.42 -9.98
CA THR A 171 21.48 3.20 -11.16
C THR A 171 22.84 2.66 -10.75
N ALA A 172 23.47 1.86 -11.62
CA ALA A 172 24.78 1.25 -11.34
C ALA A 172 25.91 2.28 -11.10
N ASP A 173 25.81 3.46 -11.72
CA ASP A 173 26.72 4.59 -11.48
C ASP A 173 26.42 5.34 -10.16
N GLY A 174 25.35 4.95 -9.47
CA GLY A 174 24.87 5.51 -8.21
C GLY A 174 24.24 6.89 -8.36
N LYS A 175 24.10 7.45 -9.57
CA LYS A 175 23.67 8.84 -9.79
C LYS A 175 22.20 9.06 -9.48
N TRP A 176 21.33 8.15 -9.92
CA TRP A 176 19.89 8.26 -9.79
C TRP A 176 19.34 7.19 -8.87
N LEU A 177 18.51 7.61 -7.93
CA LEU A 177 17.65 6.74 -7.14
C LEU A 177 16.20 7.03 -7.56
N LEU A 178 15.51 6.01 -8.07
CA LEU A 178 14.11 6.07 -8.45
C LEU A 178 13.26 5.59 -7.27
N ALA A 179 12.19 6.29 -6.96
CA ALA A 179 11.21 5.87 -5.96
C ALA A 179 9.82 5.73 -6.56
N ALA A 180 9.21 4.55 -6.41
CA ALA A 180 7.83 4.29 -6.80
C ALA A 180 6.87 4.81 -5.72
N ASN A 181 6.02 5.78 -6.06
CA ASN A 181 5.02 6.31 -5.14
C ASN A 181 3.71 5.55 -5.29
N HIS A 182 3.24 4.90 -4.22
CA HIS A 182 2.16 3.91 -4.29
C HIS A 182 0.84 4.47 -4.83
N LEU A 183 0.50 5.71 -4.47
CA LEU A 183 -0.79 6.34 -4.72
C LEU A 183 -0.63 7.76 -5.29
N PRO A 184 -1.64 8.27 -6.00
CA PRO A 184 -1.67 9.65 -6.47
C PRO A 184 -1.84 10.64 -5.30
N THR A 185 -1.50 11.89 -5.57
CA THR A 185 -1.75 13.03 -4.68
C THR A 185 -2.67 14.04 -5.34
N GLY A 186 -3.25 14.95 -4.56
CA GLY A 186 -4.17 15.97 -5.05
C GLY A 186 -5.65 15.58 -4.91
N SER A 187 -6.50 16.35 -5.58
CA SER A 187 -7.95 16.12 -5.62
C SER A 187 -8.29 14.94 -6.52
N ALA A 188 -9.32 14.15 -6.17
CA ALA A 188 -9.86 13.08 -7.01
C ALA A 188 -11.01 13.54 -7.92
N ASN A 189 -11.49 14.78 -7.78
CA ASN A 189 -12.60 15.32 -8.58
C ASN A 189 -12.14 16.01 -9.88
N VAL A 190 -11.02 15.57 -10.45
CA VAL A 190 -10.36 16.17 -11.62
C VAL A 190 -10.29 15.16 -12.77
N ASP A 191 -10.05 15.65 -13.98
CA ASP A 191 -9.96 14.79 -15.17
C ASP A 191 -8.67 13.97 -15.24
N TYR A 192 -7.60 14.42 -14.57
CA TYR A 192 -6.29 13.79 -14.63
C TYR A 192 -5.70 13.58 -13.24
N MET A 193 -5.41 12.32 -12.93
CA MET A 193 -4.82 11.90 -11.66
C MET A 193 -3.96 10.67 -11.90
N THR A 194 -2.78 10.64 -11.29
CA THR A 194 -1.80 9.58 -11.53
C THR A 194 -0.78 9.52 -10.41
N SER A 195 -0.15 8.36 -10.27
CA SER A 195 1.01 8.14 -9.41
C SER A 195 2.30 8.43 -10.18
N ASP A 196 3.36 8.78 -9.46
CA ASP A 196 4.63 9.21 -10.05
C ASP A 196 5.80 8.32 -9.65
N ILE A 197 6.83 8.32 -10.50
CA ILE A 197 8.18 7.91 -10.13
C ILE A 197 9.02 9.14 -9.81
N SER A 198 9.54 9.21 -8.58
CA SER A 198 10.45 10.28 -8.15
C SER A 198 11.89 9.94 -8.52
N PHE A 199 12.55 10.78 -9.31
CA PHE A 199 13.98 10.73 -9.58
C PHE A 199 14.73 11.59 -8.56
N ILE A 200 15.59 10.94 -7.78
CA ILE A 200 16.39 11.56 -6.73
C ILE A 200 17.86 11.54 -7.15
N ASN A 201 18.50 12.70 -7.10
CA ASN A 201 19.95 12.80 -7.28
C ASN A 201 20.64 12.45 -5.96
N THR A 202 21.38 11.35 -5.93
CA THR A 202 22.00 10.80 -4.72
C THR A 202 23.15 11.65 -4.18
N GLN A 203 23.87 12.36 -5.05
CA GLN A 203 25.00 13.19 -4.66
C GLN A 203 24.55 14.46 -3.94
N THR A 204 23.40 15.01 -4.35
CA THR A 204 22.84 16.24 -3.76
C THR A 204 21.75 15.98 -2.74
N LEU A 205 21.22 14.75 -2.68
CA LEU A 205 20.04 14.35 -1.90
C LEU A 205 18.85 15.29 -2.17
N LYS A 206 18.55 15.50 -3.46
CA LYS A 206 17.43 16.33 -3.90
C LYS A 206 16.58 15.58 -4.91
N LEU A 207 15.27 15.83 -4.84
CA LEU A 207 14.34 15.45 -5.88
C LEU A 207 14.68 16.27 -7.13
N GLU A 208 14.99 15.58 -8.22
CA GLU A 208 15.24 16.19 -9.53
C GLU A 208 13.91 16.39 -10.28
N LYS A 209 13.11 15.31 -10.37
CA LYS A 209 11.90 15.29 -11.17
C LYS A 209 10.95 14.19 -10.71
N ASN A 210 9.65 14.43 -10.84
CA ASN A 210 8.63 13.38 -10.82
C ASN A 210 8.22 13.06 -12.26
N VAL A 211 8.19 11.77 -12.59
CA VAL A 211 7.69 11.26 -13.87
C VAL A 211 6.32 10.67 -13.65
N SER A 212 5.31 11.38 -14.14
CA SER A 212 3.91 10.95 -14.05
C SER A 212 3.64 9.77 -14.99
N LEU A 213 2.92 8.77 -14.49
CA LEU A 213 2.43 7.65 -15.29
C LEU A 213 1.11 8.02 -15.98
N PRO A 214 0.54 7.17 -16.86
CA PRO A 214 -0.72 7.47 -17.53
C PRO A 214 -1.87 7.77 -16.56
N ASN A 215 -2.88 8.49 -17.03
CA ASN A 215 -4.06 8.82 -16.23
C ASN A 215 -4.68 7.55 -15.61
N GLY A 216 -5.06 7.64 -14.33
CA GLY A 216 -5.61 6.52 -13.58
C GLY A 216 -4.55 5.54 -13.05
N ALA A 217 -3.25 5.79 -13.24
CA ALA A 217 -2.21 4.95 -12.66
C ALA A 217 -2.18 5.05 -11.13
N ILE A 218 -2.45 3.91 -10.48
CA ILE A 218 -2.50 3.73 -9.04
C ILE A 218 -1.83 2.41 -8.65
N ASN A 219 -1.67 2.18 -7.36
CA ASN A 219 -1.16 0.93 -6.79
C ASN A 219 0.23 0.53 -7.31
N LEU A 220 1.16 1.47 -7.43
CA LEU A 220 2.54 1.11 -7.74
C LEU A 220 3.07 0.25 -6.60
N ARG A 221 3.74 -0.86 -6.93
CA ARG A 221 4.24 -1.83 -5.93
C ARG A 221 5.75 -2.03 -6.00
N ALA A 222 6.35 -1.77 -7.15
CA ALA A 222 7.80 -1.90 -7.35
C ALA A 222 8.33 -0.96 -8.44
N VAL A 223 9.64 -0.77 -8.45
CA VAL A 223 10.40 -0.25 -9.59
C VAL A 223 11.71 -1.02 -9.69
N ASP A 224 12.08 -1.44 -10.89
CA ASP A 224 13.37 -2.10 -11.14
C ASP A 224 14.06 -1.48 -12.35
N ILE A 225 15.39 -1.40 -12.31
CA ILE A 225 16.20 -0.94 -13.44
C ILE A 225 16.81 -2.17 -14.10
N GLY A 226 16.51 -2.37 -15.39
CA GLY A 226 17.03 -3.52 -16.12
C GLY A 226 18.56 -3.57 -16.14
N PRO A 227 19.20 -4.74 -16.32
CA PRO A 227 20.65 -4.90 -16.33
C PRO A 227 21.39 -3.98 -17.31
N GLU A 228 20.71 -3.50 -18.36
CA GLU A 228 21.24 -2.51 -19.30
C GLU A 228 21.39 -1.10 -18.73
N GLY A 229 20.78 -0.79 -17.59
CA GLY A 229 20.79 0.51 -16.92
C GLY A 229 20.01 1.62 -17.63
N LYS A 230 19.46 1.35 -18.81
CA LYS A 230 18.77 2.33 -19.67
C LYS A 230 17.30 2.52 -19.32
N TYR A 231 16.61 1.44 -18.97
CA TYR A 231 15.17 1.47 -18.73
C TYR A 231 14.83 1.01 -17.32
N ALA A 232 13.82 1.65 -16.75
CA ALA A 232 13.16 1.20 -15.52
C ALA A 232 11.77 0.65 -15.84
N TYR A 233 11.35 -0.37 -15.09
CA TYR A 233 10.13 -1.13 -15.29
C TYR A 233 9.24 -1.00 -14.06
N VAL A 234 8.01 -0.50 -14.28
CA VAL A 234 7.09 -0.16 -13.18
C VAL A 234 5.73 -0.76 -13.45
N PRO A 235 5.32 -1.81 -12.72
CA PRO A 235 3.96 -2.31 -12.77
C PRO A 235 2.97 -1.33 -12.11
N SER A 236 1.78 -1.18 -12.67
CA SER A 236 0.71 -0.36 -12.10
C SER A 236 -0.69 -0.92 -12.41
N THR A 237 -1.68 -0.51 -11.64
CA THR A 237 -3.10 -0.58 -12.03
C THR A 237 -3.48 0.71 -12.74
N LEU A 238 -4.26 0.61 -13.81
CA LEU A 238 -4.86 1.74 -14.52
C LEU A 238 -6.38 1.74 -14.29
N GLY A 239 -6.83 2.60 -13.38
CA GLY A 239 -8.23 2.78 -13.06
C GLY A 239 -8.95 3.69 -14.06
N ARG A 240 -10.10 3.23 -14.56
CA ARG A 240 -10.99 4.00 -15.43
C ARG A 240 -12.05 4.70 -14.58
N PHE A 241 -11.59 5.59 -13.72
CA PHE A 241 -12.40 6.26 -12.70
C PHE A 241 -13.39 7.31 -13.24
N GLN A 242 -13.27 7.64 -14.52
CA GLN A 242 -14.13 8.61 -15.20
C GLN A 242 -15.40 8.00 -15.79
N VAL A 243 -15.54 6.67 -15.75
CA VAL A 243 -16.71 5.96 -16.28
C VAL A 243 -17.46 5.24 -15.16
N PRO A 244 -18.79 5.08 -15.29
CA PRO A 244 -19.57 4.28 -14.36
C PRO A 244 -19.13 2.81 -14.36
N THR A 245 -19.12 2.17 -13.20
CA THR A 245 -18.71 0.77 -13.04
C THR A 245 -19.82 -0.21 -13.45
N THR A 246 -20.28 -0.13 -14.71
CA THR A 246 -21.42 -0.90 -15.23
C THR A 246 -21.10 -2.33 -15.65
N GLN A 247 -19.84 -2.60 -15.95
CA GLN A 247 -19.32 -3.86 -16.46
C GLN A 247 -17.84 -3.98 -16.07
N VAL A 248 -17.23 -5.16 -16.23
CA VAL A 248 -15.79 -5.35 -15.96
C VAL A 248 -15.01 -5.86 -17.17
N GLU A 249 -15.71 -6.46 -18.13
CA GLU A 249 -15.16 -7.00 -19.36
C GLU A 249 -14.34 -5.96 -20.13
N LEU A 250 -13.28 -6.43 -20.81
CA LEU A 250 -12.35 -5.58 -21.56
C LEU A 250 -11.69 -4.50 -20.67
N GLY A 251 -11.54 -4.80 -19.38
CA GLY A 251 -10.93 -3.94 -18.38
C GLY A 251 -11.68 -2.64 -18.13
N TRP A 252 -13.02 -2.63 -18.28
CA TRP A 252 -13.85 -1.42 -18.21
C TRP A 252 -13.66 -0.60 -16.92
N ILE A 253 -13.36 -1.25 -15.80
CA ILE A 253 -13.08 -0.59 -14.51
C ILE A 253 -11.58 -0.44 -14.30
N ASN A 254 -10.84 -1.54 -14.39
CA ASN A 254 -9.40 -1.58 -14.19
C ASN A 254 -8.74 -2.35 -15.32
N THR A 255 -7.59 -1.84 -15.75
CA THR A 255 -6.59 -2.58 -16.52
C THR A 255 -5.27 -2.57 -15.75
N HIS A 256 -4.34 -3.42 -16.12
CA HIS A 256 -3.05 -3.58 -15.48
C HIS A 256 -1.96 -3.32 -16.50
N ALA A 257 -0.89 -2.66 -16.11
CA ALA A 257 0.09 -2.17 -17.05
C ALA A 257 1.52 -2.30 -16.56
N LEU A 258 2.42 -2.40 -17.53
CA LEU A 258 3.85 -2.24 -17.35
C LEU A 258 4.27 -0.91 -17.98
N ASN A 259 4.85 -0.04 -17.18
CA ASN A 259 5.38 1.25 -17.62
C ASN A 259 6.90 1.13 -17.78
N ILE A 260 7.41 1.57 -18.93
CA ILE A 260 8.82 1.57 -19.28
C ILE A 260 9.30 3.02 -19.27
N ILE A 261 10.26 3.32 -18.42
CA ILE A 261 10.80 4.67 -18.22
C ILE A 261 12.22 4.73 -18.77
N ASP A 262 12.52 5.74 -19.58
CA ASP A 262 13.88 6.04 -20.03
C ASP A 262 14.61 6.77 -18.88
N VAL A 263 15.58 6.09 -18.28
CA VAL A 263 16.28 6.55 -17.06
C VAL A 263 17.15 7.78 -17.36
N GLU A 264 17.79 7.82 -18.53
CA GLU A 264 18.64 8.94 -18.92
C GLU A 264 17.81 10.19 -19.20
N LYS A 265 16.67 10.03 -19.90
CA LYS A 265 15.77 11.14 -20.21
C LYS A 265 14.83 11.52 -19.07
N GLN A 266 14.71 10.67 -18.04
CA GLN A 266 13.76 10.82 -16.94
C GLN A 266 12.34 11.05 -17.45
N ALA A 267 11.88 10.14 -18.31
CA ALA A 267 10.60 10.26 -18.99
C ALA A 267 9.96 8.88 -19.21
N LEU A 268 8.63 8.83 -19.11
CA LEU A 268 7.87 7.68 -19.55
C LEU A 268 8.10 7.48 -21.06
N MET A 269 8.52 6.27 -21.44
CA MET A 269 8.77 5.90 -22.83
C MET A 269 7.52 5.23 -23.42
N HIS A 270 7.05 4.17 -22.77
CA HIS A 270 5.85 3.44 -23.18
C HIS A 270 5.13 2.84 -21.98
N THR A 271 3.81 2.67 -22.13
CA THR A 271 3.00 1.83 -21.26
C THR A 271 2.33 0.74 -22.09
N VAL A 272 2.43 -0.50 -21.64
CA VAL A 272 1.79 -1.67 -22.27
C VAL A 272 0.83 -2.31 -21.29
N LEU A 273 -0.36 -2.68 -21.78
CA LEU A 273 -1.30 -3.45 -20.96
C LEU A 273 -0.80 -4.87 -20.75
N LEU A 274 -0.98 -5.35 -19.52
CA LEU A 274 -0.71 -6.69 -19.04
C LEU A 274 -1.97 -7.55 -19.01
N ASP A 275 -3.12 -7.08 -19.46
CA ASP A 275 -4.30 -7.95 -19.56
C ASP A 275 -4.32 -8.69 -20.91
N ASP A 276 -5.26 -9.62 -21.08
CA ASP A 276 -5.68 -10.17 -22.37
C ASP A 276 -7.12 -9.71 -22.66
N ILE A 277 -7.65 -9.99 -23.86
CA ILE A 277 -9.02 -9.60 -24.23
C ILE A 277 -10.08 -10.21 -23.28
N ASP A 278 -9.88 -11.44 -22.83
CA ASP A 278 -10.84 -12.22 -22.07
C ASP A 278 -10.32 -12.65 -20.68
N GLN A 279 -9.18 -12.11 -20.25
CA GLN A 279 -8.59 -12.41 -18.94
C GLN A 279 -7.75 -11.25 -18.42
N GLY A 280 -8.05 -10.76 -17.22
CA GLY A 280 -7.24 -9.73 -16.55
C GLY A 280 -5.91 -10.26 -16.01
N ALA A 281 -5.00 -9.36 -15.66
CA ALA A 281 -3.76 -9.66 -14.94
C ALA A 281 -3.62 -8.79 -13.69
N ALA A 282 -4.66 -8.88 -12.86
CA ALA A 282 -4.91 -8.13 -11.65
C ALA A 282 -3.73 -8.05 -10.68
N ASN A 283 -3.54 -6.83 -10.19
CA ASN A 283 -2.58 -6.47 -9.14
C ASN A 283 -1.13 -6.90 -9.49
N PRO A 284 -0.53 -6.35 -10.56
CA PRO A 284 0.86 -6.60 -10.84
C PRO A 284 1.72 -6.03 -9.71
N TRP A 285 2.72 -6.79 -9.24
CA TRP A 285 3.46 -6.46 -8.01
C TRP A 285 4.90 -6.04 -8.29
N GLN A 286 5.72 -6.92 -8.85
CA GLN A 286 7.09 -6.62 -9.25
C GLN A 286 7.29 -6.93 -10.72
N ALA A 287 8.08 -6.10 -11.40
CA ALA A 287 8.62 -6.40 -12.71
C ALA A 287 10.15 -6.38 -12.64
N ILE A 288 10.83 -7.39 -13.18
CA ILE A 288 12.29 -7.38 -13.37
C ILE A 288 12.63 -7.74 -14.82
N VAL A 289 13.87 -7.46 -15.21
CA VAL A 289 14.46 -8.00 -16.43
C VAL A 289 15.48 -9.07 -16.08
N THR A 290 15.45 -10.19 -16.80
CA THR A 290 16.41 -11.28 -16.59
C THR A 290 17.84 -10.83 -16.87
N GLU A 291 18.84 -11.44 -16.22
CA GLU A 291 20.24 -11.03 -16.33
C GLU A 291 20.78 -11.11 -17.77
N ASP A 292 20.29 -12.07 -18.56
CA ASP A 292 20.58 -12.22 -19.98
C ASP A 292 19.88 -11.19 -20.89
N ASN A 293 19.09 -10.30 -20.28
CA ASN A 293 18.31 -9.24 -20.90
C ASN A 293 17.28 -9.72 -21.95
N GLN A 294 16.88 -11.00 -21.88
CA GLN A 294 15.97 -11.62 -22.84
C GLN A 294 14.50 -11.48 -22.45
N HIS A 295 14.19 -11.50 -21.15
CA HIS A 295 12.80 -11.53 -20.69
C HIS A 295 12.51 -10.43 -19.67
N ILE A 296 11.28 -9.93 -19.71
CA ILE A 296 10.68 -9.15 -18.62
C ILE A 296 9.73 -10.09 -17.88
N ILE A 297 9.83 -10.15 -16.56
CA ILE A 297 8.97 -10.99 -15.71
C ILE A 297 8.15 -10.09 -14.80
N VAL A 298 6.83 -10.26 -14.83
CA VAL A 298 5.90 -9.49 -13.98
C VAL A 298 5.07 -10.44 -13.12
N THR A 299 5.07 -10.26 -11.80
CA THR A 299 4.19 -11.02 -10.89
C THR A 299 2.80 -10.42 -10.83
N HIS A 300 1.77 -11.27 -10.84
CA HIS A 300 0.36 -10.86 -10.71
C HIS A 300 -0.22 -11.45 -9.44
N SER A 301 -0.27 -10.65 -8.38
CA SER A 301 -0.67 -11.15 -7.06
C SER A 301 -2.13 -11.61 -7.05
N GLY A 302 -2.99 -10.96 -7.84
CA GLY A 302 -4.41 -11.28 -7.93
C GLY A 302 -4.72 -12.55 -8.71
N ASN A 303 -3.94 -12.87 -9.75
CA ASN A 303 -4.15 -14.04 -10.60
C ASN A 303 -3.32 -15.25 -10.20
N HIS A 304 -2.37 -15.09 -9.27
CA HIS A 304 -1.50 -16.17 -8.79
C HIS A 304 -0.60 -16.74 -9.90
N GLU A 305 -0.03 -15.84 -10.70
CA GLU A 305 0.81 -16.18 -11.86
C GLU A 305 1.91 -15.13 -12.11
N VAL A 306 2.75 -15.41 -13.11
CA VAL A 306 3.66 -14.42 -13.70
C VAL A 306 3.44 -14.27 -15.21
N SER A 307 3.62 -13.05 -15.72
CA SER A 307 3.85 -12.78 -17.14
C SER A 307 5.34 -12.92 -17.44
N LEU A 308 5.69 -13.79 -18.39
CA LEU A 308 7.01 -13.91 -18.99
C LEU A 308 6.95 -13.30 -20.40
N ILE A 309 7.60 -12.16 -20.60
CA ILE A 309 7.51 -11.36 -21.83
C ILE A 309 8.86 -11.37 -22.55
N ASP A 310 8.87 -11.76 -23.81
CA ASP A 310 10.05 -11.67 -24.70
C ASP A 310 10.39 -10.20 -24.95
N ARG A 311 11.52 -9.76 -24.38
CA ARG A 311 11.91 -8.35 -24.34
C ARG A 311 12.29 -7.84 -25.71
N GLU A 312 13.08 -8.60 -26.47
CA GLU A 312 13.50 -8.19 -27.82
C GLU A 312 12.28 -7.98 -28.73
N LYS A 313 11.36 -8.94 -28.74
CA LYS A 313 10.13 -8.83 -29.56
C LYS A 313 9.23 -7.70 -29.08
N LEU A 314 9.11 -7.49 -27.76
CA LEU A 314 8.35 -6.35 -27.24
C LEU A 314 8.93 -5.03 -27.73
N PHE A 315 10.24 -4.81 -27.59
CA PHE A 315 10.89 -3.58 -28.04
C PHE A 315 10.83 -3.41 -29.56
N ALA A 316 10.88 -4.49 -30.33
CA ALA A 316 10.68 -4.46 -31.78
C ALA A 316 9.26 -4.01 -32.17
N LYS A 317 8.22 -4.38 -31.39
CA LYS A 317 6.85 -3.89 -31.57
C LYS A 317 6.73 -2.42 -31.15
N LEU A 318 7.29 -2.06 -29.98
CA LEU A 318 7.24 -0.69 -29.46
C LEU A 318 7.93 0.32 -30.38
N ALA A 319 9.03 -0.05 -31.03
CA ALA A 319 9.72 0.81 -31.99
C ALA A 319 8.88 1.17 -33.23
N GLN A 320 7.78 0.44 -33.49
CA GLN A 320 6.83 0.71 -34.57
C GLN A 320 5.60 1.47 -34.08
N SER A 321 5.41 1.61 -32.77
CA SER A 321 4.33 2.37 -32.16
C SER A 321 4.73 3.84 -31.99
N PRO A 322 3.78 4.78 -32.10
CA PRO A 322 4.05 6.17 -31.74
C PRO A 322 4.42 6.27 -30.24
N ASP A 323 5.31 7.21 -29.91
CA ASP A 323 5.65 7.54 -28.51
C ASP A 323 4.36 7.83 -27.72
N ASN A 324 4.23 7.20 -26.55
CA ASN A 324 3.13 7.41 -25.63
C ASN A 324 3.70 8.06 -24.36
N ASP A 325 3.81 9.38 -24.40
CA ASP A 325 4.30 10.22 -23.30
C ASP A 325 3.31 10.34 -22.12
N GLY A 326 2.26 9.51 -22.09
CA GLY A 326 1.23 9.53 -21.06
C GLY A 326 0.24 10.70 -21.16
N THR A 327 0.40 11.59 -22.16
CA THR A 327 -0.47 12.76 -22.36
C THR A 327 -1.55 12.56 -23.41
N ARG A 328 -1.43 11.51 -24.24
CA ARG A 328 -2.38 11.27 -25.34
C ARG A 328 -3.58 10.50 -24.82
N GLU A 329 -4.74 11.13 -24.99
CA GLU A 329 -6.08 10.63 -24.65
C GLU A 329 -6.33 9.17 -25.08
N PHE A 330 -7.48 8.67 -24.65
CA PHE A 330 -8.28 7.56 -25.17
C PHE A 330 -8.49 7.57 -26.71
N GLU A 331 -7.44 7.78 -27.50
CA GLU A 331 -7.43 7.41 -28.90
C GLU A 331 -7.34 5.88 -28.96
N MET A 332 -8.51 5.25 -29.14
CA MET A 332 -8.63 3.85 -29.53
C MET A 332 -8.05 3.65 -30.93
N ARG A 333 -6.72 3.57 -31.01
CA ARG A 333 -6.00 3.17 -32.21
C ARG A 333 -5.36 1.81 -31.97
N ALA A 334 -5.36 0.98 -33.00
CA ALA A 334 -4.78 -0.36 -32.92
C ALA A 334 -3.27 -0.34 -32.61
N ASP A 335 -2.58 0.76 -32.88
CA ASP A 335 -1.14 0.98 -32.65
C ASP A 335 -0.81 1.61 -31.27
N ASN A 336 -1.82 1.93 -30.45
CA ASN A 336 -1.63 2.49 -29.11
C ASN A 336 -1.56 1.35 -28.05
N PRO A 337 -0.36 1.02 -27.53
CA PRO A 337 -0.20 -0.09 -26.58
C PRO A 337 -0.95 0.11 -25.24
N LEU A 338 -1.23 1.35 -24.87
CA LEU A 338 -1.97 1.69 -23.63
C LEU A 338 -3.46 1.31 -23.71
N ASN A 339 -4.01 1.15 -24.91
CA ASN A 339 -5.43 0.85 -25.13
C ASN A 339 -5.65 -0.43 -25.94
N ASN A 340 -4.62 -1.27 -26.08
CA ASN A 340 -4.67 -2.50 -26.87
C ASN A 340 -4.38 -3.73 -25.99
N LEU A 341 -5.45 -4.43 -25.58
CA LEU A 341 -5.40 -5.63 -24.74
C LEU A 341 -4.68 -6.82 -25.39
N SER A 342 -4.51 -6.85 -26.72
CA SER A 342 -3.80 -7.95 -27.40
C SER A 342 -2.36 -7.58 -27.80
N TYR A 343 -1.89 -6.38 -27.43
CA TYR A 343 -0.61 -5.85 -27.90
C TYR A 343 0.56 -6.80 -27.59
N ILE A 344 0.58 -7.37 -26.39
CA ILE A 344 1.64 -8.27 -25.94
C ILE A 344 1.30 -9.76 -26.00
N SER A 345 0.08 -10.16 -26.39
CA SER A 345 -0.36 -11.57 -26.31
C SER A 345 0.50 -12.53 -27.13
N GLU A 346 1.13 -12.08 -28.22
CA GLU A 346 2.04 -12.90 -29.05
C GLU A 346 3.47 -13.00 -28.50
N VAL A 347 3.86 -12.08 -27.62
CA VAL A 347 5.23 -11.97 -27.07
C VAL A 347 5.27 -12.31 -25.57
N ARG A 348 4.10 -12.53 -24.96
CA ARG A 348 3.96 -12.94 -23.58
C ARG A 348 3.52 -14.39 -23.48
N ARG A 349 4.02 -15.05 -22.45
CA ARG A 349 3.40 -16.22 -21.85
C ARG A 349 3.01 -15.97 -20.39
N ARG A 350 1.83 -16.44 -19.98
CA ARG A 350 1.45 -16.57 -18.56
C ARG A 350 1.95 -17.89 -17.98
N VAL A 351 2.45 -17.87 -16.75
CA VAL A 351 2.92 -19.04 -16.00
C VAL A 351 2.21 -19.06 -14.65
N GLU A 352 1.30 -20.02 -14.50
CA GLU A 352 0.60 -20.29 -13.24
C GLU A 352 1.58 -20.73 -12.15
N LEU A 353 1.38 -20.21 -10.94
CA LEU A 353 2.19 -20.56 -9.77
C LEU A 353 1.42 -21.49 -8.84
N PRO A 354 2.13 -22.34 -8.06
CA PRO A 354 1.50 -23.31 -7.16
C PRO A 354 0.85 -22.68 -5.92
N GLY A 355 1.22 -21.46 -5.55
CA GLY A 355 0.75 -20.75 -4.37
C GLY A 355 0.14 -19.38 -4.68
N ASN A 356 -0.40 -18.76 -3.63
CA ASN A 356 -1.26 -17.58 -3.73
C ASN A 356 -0.51 -16.29 -3.42
N SER A 357 -0.95 -15.22 -4.09
CA SER A 357 -0.40 -13.87 -3.95
C SER A 357 1.12 -13.80 -4.15
N PRO A 358 1.62 -14.13 -5.35
CA PRO A 358 3.01 -13.84 -5.70
C PRO A 358 3.27 -12.34 -5.62
N ARG A 359 4.40 -11.97 -5.02
CA ARG A 359 4.80 -10.58 -4.82
C ARG A 359 6.18 -10.34 -5.41
N HIS A 360 7.21 -10.40 -4.57
CA HIS A 360 8.57 -10.12 -4.99
C HIS A 360 9.22 -11.35 -5.61
N LEU A 361 10.16 -11.12 -6.52
CA LEU A 361 10.88 -12.15 -7.24
C LEU A 361 12.35 -11.77 -7.45
N VAL A 362 13.19 -12.78 -7.65
CA VAL A 362 14.62 -12.63 -7.93
C VAL A 362 15.07 -13.73 -8.89
N GLU A 363 16.05 -13.41 -9.74
CA GLU A 363 16.79 -14.40 -10.53
C GLU A 363 18.01 -14.89 -9.72
N ALA A 364 18.22 -16.20 -9.69
CA ALA A 364 19.43 -16.79 -9.14
C ALA A 364 19.67 -18.16 -9.78
N ALA A 365 20.92 -18.51 -10.10
CA ALA A 365 21.31 -19.81 -10.62
C ALA A 365 20.51 -20.23 -11.88
N GLY A 366 20.22 -19.28 -12.78
CA GLY A 366 19.45 -19.49 -14.00
C GLY A 366 17.97 -19.86 -13.77
N SER A 367 17.44 -19.56 -12.58
CA SER A 367 16.06 -19.80 -12.19
C SER A 367 15.43 -18.55 -11.58
N ILE A 368 14.11 -18.48 -11.64
CA ILE A 368 13.32 -17.42 -11.02
C ILE A 368 12.73 -17.96 -9.73
N TYR A 369 12.83 -17.17 -8.66
CA TYR A 369 12.26 -17.46 -7.34
C TYR A 369 11.30 -16.35 -6.94
N ILE A 370 10.10 -16.70 -6.50
CA ILE A 370 9.00 -15.77 -6.26
C ILE A 370 8.40 -16.03 -4.88
N SER A 371 8.32 -15.01 -4.04
CA SER A 371 7.62 -15.09 -2.76
C SER A 371 6.11 -15.18 -2.96
N GLU A 372 5.46 -16.20 -2.38
CA GLU A 372 4.01 -16.43 -2.43
C GLU A 372 3.41 -16.11 -1.06
N TYR A 373 2.97 -14.85 -0.89
CA TYR A 373 2.72 -14.25 0.42
C TYR A 373 1.65 -14.97 1.24
N ILE A 374 0.55 -15.42 0.61
CA ILE A 374 -0.55 -16.06 1.34
C ILE A 374 -0.23 -17.53 1.66
N SER A 375 0.42 -18.21 0.72
CA SER A 375 0.72 -19.65 0.82
C SER A 375 1.93 -19.99 1.69
N ASP A 376 2.68 -19.00 2.17
CA ASP A 376 3.89 -19.20 2.98
C ASP A 376 4.98 -20.04 2.28
N THR A 377 5.08 -19.85 0.96
CA THR A 377 5.98 -20.59 0.07
C THR A 377 6.80 -19.66 -0.82
N VAL A 378 7.81 -20.23 -1.47
CA VAL A 378 8.52 -19.62 -2.59
C VAL A 378 8.32 -20.49 -3.82
N ALA A 379 7.69 -19.97 -4.86
CA ALA A 379 7.67 -20.64 -6.15
C ALA A 379 9.04 -20.52 -6.81
N TYR A 380 9.45 -21.53 -7.57
CA TYR A 380 10.63 -21.44 -8.41
C TYR A 380 10.47 -22.16 -9.74
N PHE A 381 11.16 -21.65 -10.76
CA PHE A 381 11.22 -22.28 -12.06
C PHE A 381 12.47 -21.92 -12.89
N PRO A 382 13.05 -22.86 -13.67
CA PRO A 382 14.25 -22.61 -14.48
C PRO A 382 13.97 -21.82 -15.77
N LEU A 383 14.95 -21.02 -16.22
CA LEU A 383 14.85 -20.22 -17.45
C LEU A 383 15.28 -20.97 -18.72
N GLU A 384 15.97 -22.11 -18.64
CA GLU A 384 16.55 -22.80 -19.81
C GLU A 384 15.53 -23.32 -20.85
N ASN A 385 14.25 -23.50 -20.48
CA ASN A 385 13.20 -23.93 -21.40
C ASN A 385 11.86 -23.29 -21.04
N PRO A 386 11.73 -21.97 -21.21
CA PRO A 386 10.63 -21.23 -20.63
C PRO A 386 9.31 -21.81 -21.14
N THR A 387 9.21 -22.19 -22.42
CA THR A 387 8.05 -22.76 -23.15
C THR A 387 7.38 -24.02 -22.58
N HIS A 388 8.04 -24.79 -21.72
CA HIS A 388 7.46 -25.96 -21.05
C HIS A 388 7.59 -25.94 -19.53
N THR A 389 8.04 -24.81 -18.98
CA THR A 389 8.36 -24.71 -17.57
C THR A 389 7.08 -24.68 -16.73
N LYS A 390 7.03 -25.55 -15.72
CA LYS A 390 6.03 -25.58 -14.65
C LYS A 390 6.70 -25.13 -13.36
N ALA A 391 6.10 -24.18 -12.66
CA ALA A 391 6.60 -23.74 -11.36
C ALA A 391 6.46 -24.83 -10.30
N SER A 392 7.47 -24.94 -9.46
CA SER A 392 7.51 -25.80 -8.28
C SER A 392 7.49 -24.94 -7.02
N SER A 393 7.15 -25.52 -5.88
CA SER A 393 7.04 -24.80 -4.61
C SER A 393 8.13 -25.23 -3.63
N ILE A 394 8.74 -24.26 -2.97
CA ILE A 394 9.67 -24.43 -1.85
C ILE A 394 8.92 -24.00 -0.58
N THR A 395 8.84 -24.92 0.37
CA THR A 395 8.23 -24.68 1.66
C THR A 395 9.20 -23.96 2.59
N LEU A 396 8.76 -22.88 3.24
CA LEU A 396 9.57 -22.09 4.18
C LEU A 396 9.58 -22.66 5.61
N GLY A 397 8.77 -23.68 5.87
CA GLY A 397 8.66 -24.40 7.14
C GLY A 397 7.28 -25.04 7.25
N GLU A 398 6.83 -25.42 8.44
CA GLU A 398 5.51 -26.05 8.58
C GLU A 398 4.39 -25.14 8.02
N THR A 399 3.56 -25.70 7.12
CA THR A 399 2.40 -25.03 6.54
C THR A 399 1.19 -25.24 7.44
N ALA A 400 0.65 -24.16 7.99
CA ALA A 400 -0.58 -24.20 8.76
C ALA A 400 -1.82 -24.27 7.84
N GLU A 401 -2.89 -24.89 8.32
CA GLU A 401 -4.21 -24.75 7.70
C GLU A 401 -4.70 -23.31 7.86
N MET A 402 -5.25 -22.72 6.79
CA MET A 402 -5.73 -21.35 6.83
C MET A 402 -7.03 -21.26 7.65
N ASP A 403 -7.01 -20.46 8.70
CA ASP A 403 -8.21 -20.02 9.41
C ASP A 403 -9.03 -19.01 8.57
N ASP A 404 -10.22 -18.68 9.05
CA ASP A 404 -11.16 -17.78 8.35
C ASP A 404 -10.55 -16.39 8.08
N GLU A 405 -9.68 -15.90 8.96
CA GLU A 405 -8.99 -14.61 8.78
C GLU A 405 -8.03 -14.68 7.59
N ARG A 406 -7.19 -15.72 7.51
CA ARG A 406 -6.23 -15.90 6.41
C ARG A 406 -6.92 -16.23 5.10
N LEU A 407 -7.96 -17.05 5.12
CA LEU A 407 -8.82 -17.30 3.95
C LEU A 407 -9.48 -15.99 3.48
N GLY A 408 -9.94 -15.17 4.42
CA GLY A 408 -10.50 -13.87 4.13
C GLY A 408 -9.51 -12.92 3.49
N GLU A 409 -8.28 -12.87 4.00
CA GLU A 409 -7.19 -12.11 3.40
C GLU A 409 -6.92 -12.62 1.98
N MET A 410 -6.77 -13.94 1.79
CA MET A 410 -6.59 -14.54 0.46
C MET A 410 -7.67 -14.08 -0.52
N TYR A 411 -8.94 -14.28 -0.18
CA TYR A 411 -10.07 -13.92 -1.04
C TYR A 411 -10.19 -12.41 -1.28
N PHE A 412 -9.74 -11.56 -0.36
CA PHE A 412 -9.72 -10.11 -0.57
C PHE A 412 -8.75 -9.69 -1.69
N PHE A 413 -7.64 -10.42 -1.84
CA PHE A 413 -6.62 -10.16 -2.87
C PHE A 413 -6.79 -11.02 -4.14
N ASP A 414 -7.62 -12.06 -4.10
CA ASP A 414 -7.83 -13.04 -5.17
C ASP A 414 -8.76 -12.50 -6.27
N ALA A 415 -8.24 -12.40 -7.48
CA ALA A 415 -9.00 -11.96 -8.65
C ALA A 415 -9.87 -13.08 -9.24
N SER A 416 -9.72 -14.33 -8.83
CA SER A 416 -10.61 -15.45 -9.22
C SER A 416 -12.06 -15.23 -8.79
N LEU A 417 -12.30 -14.34 -7.82
CA LEU A 417 -13.63 -13.88 -7.45
C LEU A 417 -14.27 -12.94 -8.48
N CYS A 418 -13.49 -12.36 -9.37
CA CYS A 418 -13.96 -11.48 -10.43
C CYS A 418 -14.23 -12.27 -11.72
N TYR A 419 -15.30 -11.89 -12.42
CA TYR A 419 -15.54 -12.38 -13.76
C TYR A 419 -14.30 -12.10 -14.62
N GLN A 420 -13.76 -13.13 -15.28
CA GLN A 420 -12.52 -13.04 -16.09
C GLN A 420 -11.28 -12.48 -15.35
N GLN A 421 -11.27 -12.49 -14.01
CA GLN A 421 -10.11 -12.14 -13.20
C GLN A 421 -9.54 -10.73 -13.45
N TRP A 422 -10.42 -9.78 -13.76
CA TRP A 422 -10.04 -8.39 -14.06
C TRP A 422 -9.54 -7.62 -12.85
N GLN A 423 -10.01 -7.94 -11.65
CA GLN A 423 -9.67 -7.19 -10.43
C GLN A 423 -9.96 -8.02 -9.17
N SER A 424 -9.61 -7.48 -8.02
CA SER A 424 -9.92 -8.02 -6.68
C SER A 424 -10.45 -6.89 -5.80
N CYS A 425 -10.85 -7.16 -4.56
CA CYS A 425 -11.15 -6.08 -3.61
C CYS A 425 -9.93 -5.17 -3.40
N SER A 426 -8.73 -5.76 -3.35
CA SER A 426 -7.48 -5.01 -3.14
C SER A 426 -7.08 -4.08 -4.29
N THR A 427 -7.70 -4.20 -5.47
CA THR A 427 -7.41 -3.36 -6.63
C THR A 427 -7.91 -1.92 -6.41
N CYS A 428 -9.09 -1.75 -5.81
CA CYS A 428 -9.59 -0.44 -5.38
C CYS A 428 -9.31 -0.17 -3.90
N HIS A 429 -9.04 -1.22 -3.11
CA HIS A 429 -8.73 -1.11 -1.70
C HIS A 429 -7.32 -1.61 -1.36
N PRO A 430 -6.25 -0.94 -1.83
CA PRO A 430 -4.89 -1.36 -1.54
C PRO A 430 -4.66 -1.43 -0.03
N ASP A 431 -4.11 -2.55 0.43
CA ASP A 431 -3.90 -2.85 1.86
C ASP A 431 -5.19 -2.76 2.70
N ALA A 432 -6.36 -3.01 2.08
CA ALA A 432 -7.71 -2.82 2.63
C ALA A 432 -8.02 -1.37 3.04
N ARG A 433 -7.53 -0.40 2.26
CA ARG A 433 -7.61 1.04 2.53
C ARG A 433 -8.12 1.80 1.30
N ALA A 434 -7.95 3.11 1.24
CA ALA A 434 -8.40 3.91 0.10
C ALA A 434 -7.31 3.96 -0.98
N ASP A 435 -7.71 3.89 -2.25
CA ASP A 435 -6.84 4.06 -3.44
C ASP A 435 -6.65 5.53 -3.85
N ALA A 436 -7.28 6.46 -3.13
CA ALA A 436 -7.30 7.90 -3.41
C ALA A 436 -8.05 8.30 -4.70
N VAL A 437 -8.96 7.45 -5.19
CA VAL A 437 -9.72 7.67 -6.42
C VAL A 437 -11.22 7.76 -6.14
N ASN A 438 -11.97 8.40 -7.04
CA ASN A 438 -13.43 8.38 -7.01
C ASN A 438 -13.99 7.30 -7.94
N TRP A 439 -14.98 6.54 -7.50
CA TRP A 439 -15.68 5.55 -8.32
C TRP A 439 -17.16 5.87 -8.42
N ASP A 440 -17.71 5.78 -9.64
CA ASP A 440 -19.13 5.96 -9.93
C ASP A 440 -19.84 4.60 -9.91
N LEU A 441 -20.39 4.26 -8.75
CA LEU A 441 -20.96 2.96 -8.45
C LEU A 441 -22.48 2.97 -8.63
N LEU A 442 -23.02 1.91 -9.22
CA LEU A 442 -24.47 1.82 -9.56
C LEU A 442 -25.44 1.80 -8.38
N ASN A 443 -24.94 1.72 -7.15
CA ASN A 443 -25.77 1.57 -5.96
C ASN A 443 -26.39 2.88 -5.47
N ASP A 444 -25.87 4.04 -5.86
CA ASP A 444 -26.42 5.35 -5.47
C ASP A 444 -26.64 6.33 -6.64
N GLY A 445 -26.39 5.91 -7.88
CA GLY A 445 -26.68 6.71 -9.06
C GLY A 445 -25.74 6.38 -10.22
N ILE A 446 -25.83 7.17 -11.28
CA ILE A 446 -24.80 7.28 -12.31
C ILE A 446 -24.48 8.76 -12.43
N GLY A 447 -23.20 9.09 -12.60
CA GLY A 447 -22.70 10.45 -12.68
C GLY A 447 -22.52 11.11 -11.31
N ASN A 448 -22.34 10.31 -10.25
CA ASN A 448 -22.14 10.79 -8.88
C ASN A 448 -20.90 10.14 -8.22
N PRO A 449 -19.72 10.18 -8.86
CA PRO A 449 -18.53 9.47 -8.40
C PRO A 449 -18.16 9.84 -6.96
N LYS A 450 -17.82 8.82 -6.17
CA LYS A 450 -17.54 8.93 -4.73
C LYS A 450 -16.14 8.45 -4.40
N ASN A 451 -15.48 9.17 -3.49
CA ASN A 451 -14.14 8.86 -3.04
C ASN A 451 -14.07 7.51 -2.33
N THR A 452 -13.09 6.69 -2.67
CA THR A 452 -12.94 5.38 -2.04
C THR A 452 -12.75 5.50 -0.54
N ARG A 453 -13.56 4.77 0.24
CA ARG A 453 -13.39 4.69 1.69
C ARG A 453 -12.40 3.61 2.11
N SER A 454 -11.68 3.89 3.18
CA SER A 454 -10.95 2.86 3.93
C SER A 454 -11.92 1.80 4.46
N MET A 455 -11.51 0.52 4.37
CA MET A 455 -12.27 -0.60 4.94
C MET A 455 -12.01 -0.79 6.44
N LEU A 456 -11.05 -0.05 7.01
CA LEU A 456 -10.76 -0.11 8.43
C LEU A 456 -12.01 0.21 9.27
N PHE A 457 -12.34 -0.70 10.19
CA PHE A 457 -13.48 -0.60 11.10
C PHE A 457 -14.86 -0.54 10.46
N SER A 458 -15.00 -0.71 9.14
CA SER A 458 -16.32 -0.67 8.48
C SER A 458 -17.30 -1.70 9.08
N TYR A 459 -16.79 -2.82 9.59
CA TYR A 459 -17.61 -3.83 10.28
C TYR A 459 -18.22 -3.30 11.58
N HIS A 460 -17.46 -2.47 12.31
CA HIS A 460 -17.87 -1.90 13.58
C HIS A 460 -18.61 -0.57 13.44
N THR A 461 -18.57 0.05 12.24
CA THR A 461 -19.14 1.37 12.01
C THR A 461 -20.21 1.41 10.90
N PRO A 462 -21.33 0.66 11.02
CA PRO A 462 -22.45 0.78 10.08
C PRO A 462 -23.22 2.11 10.26
N PRO A 463 -23.96 2.59 9.24
CA PRO A 463 -24.03 2.06 7.88
C PRO A 463 -22.75 2.35 7.08
N VAL A 464 -22.51 1.59 6.01
CA VAL A 464 -21.27 1.65 5.22
C VAL A 464 -21.51 2.24 3.83
N MET A 465 -20.41 2.57 3.13
CA MET A 465 -20.35 3.50 1.99
C MET A 465 -20.53 4.97 2.41
N ILE A 466 -20.13 5.91 1.56
CA ILE A 466 -20.14 7.34 1.91
C ILE A 466 -21.56 7.87 2.19
N THR A 467 -22.51 7.51 1.32
CA THR A 467 -23.92 7.86 1.46
C THR A 467 -24.63 6.99 2.50
N GLY A 468 -23.96 5.96 3.06
CA GLY A 468 -24.56 5.00 3.98
C GLY A 468 -25.71 4.21 3.35
N ILE A 469 -25.59 3.89 2.05
CA ILE A 469 -26.60 3.17 1.28
C ILE A 469 -26.66 1.67 1.63
N ARG A 470 -25.57 1.12 2.21
CA ARG A 470 -25.52 -0.25 2.69
C ARG A 470 -25.68 -0.29 4.20
N ALA A 471 -26.58 -1.15 4.68
CA ALA A 471 -26.91 -1.26 6.10
C ALA A 471 -25.70 -1.68 6.96
N ASP A 472 -24.88 -2.60 6.46
CA ASP A 472 -23.72 -3.14 7.16
C ASP A 472 -22.65 -3.68 6.19
N THR A 473 -21.49 -4.04 6.74
CA THR A 473 -20.36 -4.58 5.98
C THR A 473 -20.67 -5.93 5.35
N ALA A 474 -21.41 -6.82 6.02
CA ALA A 474 -21.75 -8.14 5.49
C ALA A 474 -22.58 -8.04 4.19
N THR A 475 -23.54 -7.11 4.16
CA THR A 475 -24.31 -6.75 2.97
C THR A 475 -23.42 -6.12 1.90
N CYS A 476 -22.49 -5.26 2.30
CA CYS A 476 -21.58 -4.59 1.39
C CYS A 476 -20.62 -5.56 0.67
N ILE A 477 -20.07 -6.56 1.38
CA ILE A 477 -19.19 -7.58 0.79
C ILE A 477 -19.94 -8.35 -0.30
N ARG A 478 -21.14 -8.87 0.01
CA ARG A 478 -21.96 -9.62 -0.95
C ARG A 478 -22.32 -8.78 -2.17
N ALA A 479 -22.71 -7.52 -1.94
CA ALA A 479 -22.96 -6.57 -3.02
C ALA A 479 -21.70 -6.28 -3.85
N GLY A 480 -20.52 -6.18 -3.22
CA GLY A 480 -19.25 -6.02 -3.90
C GLY A 480 -18.93 -7.19 -4.82
N ILE A 481 -19.09 -8.43 -4.33
CA ILE A 481 -18.92 -9.63 -5.16
C ILE A 481 -19.88 -9.59 -6.36
N GLN A 482 -21.14 -9.25 -6.12
CA GLN A 482 -22.16 -9.24 -7.17
C GLN A 482 -21.99 -8.12 -8.21
N HIS A 483 -21.73 -6.90 -7.76
CA HIS A 483 -21.85 -5.70 -8.60
C HIS A 483 -20.51 -5.06 -8.98
N ILE A 484 -19.42 -5.45 -8.30
CA ILE A 484 -18.07 -4.95 -8.58
C ILE A 484 -17.18 -6.07 -9.12
N GLN A 485 -17.32 -7.28 -8.58
CA GLN A 485 -16.63 -8.46 -9.10
C GLN A 485 -17.43 -9.18 -10.20
N PHE A 486 -18.70 -8.81 -10.42
CA PHE A 486 -19.58 -9.36 -11.46
C PHE A 486 -19.74 -10.89 -11.40
N THR A 487 -19.72 -11.46 -10.20
CA THR A 487 -19.94 -12.89 -9.97
C THR A 487 -21.02 -13.14 -8.92
N ALA A 488 -21.56 -14.35 -8.88
CA ALA A 488 -22.54 -14.71 -7.85
C ALA A 488 -21.85 -14.76 -6.46
N PRO A 489 -22.41 -14.11 -5.42
CA PRO A 489 -21.86 -14.22 -4.08
C PRO A 489 -21.78 -15.67 -3.60
N ASN A 490 -20.59 -16.04 -3.09
CA ASN A 490 -20.38 -17.30 -2.39
C ASN A 490 -20.32 -17.01 -0.89
N GLU A 491 -21.19 -17.64 -0.12
CA GLU A 491 -21.33 -17.36 1.32
C GLU A 491 -20.08 -17.74 2.13
N GLU A 492 -19.41 -18.84 1.80
CA GLU A 492 -18.17 -19.25 2.46
C GLU A 492 -17.08 -18.20 2.26
N LYS A 493 -16.85 -17.80 1.00
CA LYS A 493 -15.86 -16.77 0.66
C LYS A 493 -16.22 -15.42 1.26
N ALA A 494 -17.49 -15.03 1.22
CA ALA A 494 -17.96 -13.76 1.80
C ALA A 494 -17.79 -13.71 3.33
N ASN A 495 -18.07 -14.82 4.02
CA ASN A 495 -17.89 -14.91 5.47
C ASN A 495 -16.41 -14.90 5.87
N ALA A 496 -15.53 -15.53 5.09
CA ALA A 496 -14.09 -15.43 5.28
C ALA A 496 -13.60 -13.97 5.11
N ILE A 497 -14.01 -13.27 4.04
CA ILE A 497 -13.69 -11.84 3.85
C ILE A 497 -14.20 -11.01 5.05
N GLU A 498 -15.38 -11.32 5.59
CA GLU A 498 -15.89 -10.66 6.80
C GLU A 498 -14.98 -10.88 8.01
N ALA A 499 -14.43 -12.09 8.20
CA ALA A 499 -13.46 -12.39 9.26
C ALA A 499 -12.20 -11.53 9.11
N TYR A 500 -11.64 -11.42 7.90
CA TYR A 500 -10.51 -10.53 7.62
C TYR A 500 -10.84 -9.07 7.90
N MET A 501 -12.02 -8.58 7.50
CA MET A 501 -12.44 -7.20 7.78
C MET A 501 -12.57 -6.89 9.27
N LYS A 502 -13.00 -7.85 10.10
CA LYS A 502 -13.00 -7.74 11.57
C LYS A 502 -11.60 -7.74 12.17
N ALA A 503 -10.66 -8.40 11.51
CA ALA A 503 -9.27 -8.50 11.97
C ALA A 503 -8.42 -7.26 11.66
N LEU A 504 -8.87 -6.38 10.75
CA LEU A 504 -8.17 -5.15 10.43
C LEU A 504 -7.86 -4.32 11.69
N ARG A 505 -6.62 -3.85 11.79
CA ARG A 505 -6.13 -2.97 12.86
C ARG A 505 -5.59 -1.66 12.28
N PRO A 506 -5.67 -0.56 13.04
CA PRO A 506 -5.05 0.70 12.65
C PRO A 506 -3.53 0.61 12.75
N VAL A 507 -2.84 1.36 11.89
CA VAL A 507 -1.43 1.69 12.00
C VAL A 507 -1.32 2.99 12.80
N PRO A 508 -0.47 3.07 13.84
CA PRO A 508 -0.24 4.32 14.57
C PRO A 508 0.14 5.46 13.63
N SER A 509 -0.28 6.69 13.93
CA SER A 509 -0.03 7.83 13.05
C SER A 509 1.45 8.20 12.99
N PRO A 510 1.97 8.60 11.81
CA PRO A 510 3.31 9.19 11.66
C PRO A 510 3.43 10.58 12.30
N ALA A 511 2.32 11.21 12.69
CA ALA A 511 2.30 12.49 13.42
C ALA A 511 2.53 12.33 14.93
N LEU A 512 2.54 11.09 15.45
CA LEU A 512 2.89 10.82 16.83
C LEU A 512 4.40 10.97 17.05
N VAL A 513 4.78 11.50 18.20
CA VAL A 513 6.17 11.61 18.64
C VAL A 513 6.39 10.59 19.75
N ASP A 514 7.23 9.59 19.48
CA ASP A 514 7.49 8.46 20.40
C ASP A 514 6.21 7.74 20.86
N GLY A 515 5.20 7.68 20.00
CA GLY A 515 3.90 7.05 20.27
C GLY A 515 2.89 7.95 21.00
N GLU A 516 3.25 9.19 21.31
CA GLU A 516 2.42 10.14 22.04
C GLU A 516 2.04 11.36 21.18
N LEU A 517 1.07 12.14 21.64
CA LEU A 517 0.67 13.39 20.99
C LEU A 517 1.80 14.44 21.11
N SER A 518 2.07 15.14 20.01
CA SER A 518 2.94 16.32 20.03
C SER A 518 2.29 17.47 20.83
N GLU A 519 3.09 18.45 21.27
CA GLU A 519 2.58 19.65 21.94
C GLU A 519 1.55 20.41 21.10
N ALA A 520 1.70 20.41 19.77
CA ALA A 520 0.73 20.98 18.85
C ALA A 520 -0.56 20.15 18.80
N ALA A 521 -0.46 18.82 18.73
CA ALA A 521 -1.62 17.93 18.79
C ALA A 521 -2.36 18.01 20.14
N LEU A 522 -1.67 18.25 21.26
CA LEU A 522 -2.30 18.46 22.56
C LEU A 522 -3.16 19.73 22.57
N ARG A 523 -2.64 20.85 22.06
CA ARG A 523 -3.45 22.08 21.87
C ARG A 523 -4.59 21.86 20.87
N GLY A 524 -4.31 21.16 19.78
CA GLY A 524 -5.29 20.78 18.77
C GLY A 524 -6.44 19.96 19.33
N LYS A 525 -6.17 19.07 20.29
CA LYS A 525 -7.19 18.30 20.99
C LYS A 525 -8.15 19.19 21.78
N GLU A 526 -7.63 20.19 22.49
CA GLU A 526 -8.47 21.16 23.21
C GLU A 526 -9.37 21.95 22.26
N ILE A 527 -8.86 22.30 21.07
CA ILE A 527 -9.64 22.98 20.02
C ILE A 527 -10.70 22.04 19.45
N PHE A 528 -10.35 20.80 19.16
CA PHE A 528 -11.24 19.76 18.63
C PHE A 528 -12.41 19.45 19.57
N GLU A 529 -12.16 19.41 20.88
CA GLU A 529 -13.17 19.16 21.91
C GLU A 529 -13.92 20.44 22.34
N GLY A 530 -13.33 21.60 22.07
CA GLY A 530 -13.85 22.91 22.46
C GLY A 530 -14.30 23.72 21.25
N LYS A 531 -13.48 24.71 20.85
CA LYS A 531 -13.85 25.76 19.90
C LYS A 531 -14.38 25.24 18.56
N ALA A 532 -13.80 24.16 18.02
CA ALA A 532 -14.21 23.62 16.72
C ALA A 532 -15.40 22.65 16.79
N ASP A 533 -15.78 22.22 18.00
CA ASP A 533 -16.84 21.24 18.29
C ASP A 533 -16.81 19.96 17.44
N CYS A 534 -15.63 19.56 16.91
CA CYS A 534 -15.50 18.35 16.11
C CYS A 534 -15.89 17.08 16.90
N TYR A 535 -15.68 17.10 18.22
CA TYR A 535 -16.02 16.00 19.12
C TYR A 535 -17.53 15.70 19.20
N SER A 536 -18.41 16.64 18.86
CA SER A 536 -19.86 16.38 18.84
C SER A 536 -20.24 15.33 17.78
N CYS A 537 -19.47 15.24 16.70
CA CYS A 537 -19.58 14.24 15.63
C CYS A 537 -18.59 13.08 15.78
N HIS A 538 -17.34 13.37 16.17
CA HIS A 538 -16.21 12.44 16.16
C HIS A 538 -15.73 12.10 17.56
N ARG A 539 -16.45 11.19 18.23
CA ARG A 539 -16.16 10.74 19.59
C ARG A 539 -16.24 9.22 19.74
N GLY A 540 -15.79 8.73 20.89
CA GLY A 540 -15.76 7.30 21.20
C GLY A 540 -14.59 6.57 20.55
N GLU A 541 -14.57 5.25 20.69
CA GLU A 541 -13.45 4.37 20.29
C GLU A 541 -13.04 4.56 18.80
N TYR A 542 -14.03 4.63 17.93
CA TYR A 542 -13.86 4.73 16.47
C TYR A 542 -13.89 6.18 15.94
N PHE A 543 -13.95 7.20 16.81
CA PHE A 543 -14.07 8.61 16.38
C PHE A 543 -15.21 8.86 15.37
N THR A 544 -16.35 8.20 15.59
CA THR A 544 -17.59 8.39 14.84
C THR A 544 -18.77 8.07 15.76
N ARG A 545 -19.87 8.82 15.61
CA ARG A 545 -21.12 8.56 16.33
C ARG A 545 -22.11 7.66 15.58
N LEU A 546 -21.68 7.02 14.49
CA LEU A 546 -22.50 6.07 13.70
C LEU A 546 -23.80 6.69 13.17
N LYS A 547 -23.74 7.95 12.74
CA LYS A 547 -24.87 8.69 12.17
C LYS A 547 -24.48 9.32 10.84
N LYS A 548 -25.49 9.75 10.10
CA LYS A 548 -25.32 10.65 8.97
C LYS A 548 -25.43 12.10 9.45
N HIS A 549 -24.81 13.02 8.73
CA HIS A 549 -24.93 14.45 8.97
C HIS A 549 -24.67 15.21 7.67
N ASP A 550 -25.44 16.26 7.43
CA ASP A 550 -25.14 17.24 6.40
C ASP A 550 -24.18 18.28 6.96
N VAL A 551 -22.97 18.32 6.41
CA VAL A 551 -21.92 19.28 6.77
C VAL A 551 -21.76 20.38 5.70
N GLY A 552 -22.77 20.57 4.84
CA GLY A 552 -22.79 21.60 3.81
C GLY A 552 -21.88 21.33 2.61
N THR A 553 -21.30 20.14 2.52
CA THR A 553 -20.32 19.81 1.47
C THR A 553 -20.96 19.29 0.19
N GLY A 554 -22.21 18.81 0.27
CA GLY A 554 -22.94 18.25 -0.87
C GLY A 554 -23.22 19.29 -1.96
N ASP A 555 -22.96 18.94 -3.22
CA ASP A 555 -23.20 19.82 -4.37
C ASP A 555 -24.04 19.15 -5.46
N GLY A 556 -24.62 19.97 -6.35
CA GLY A 556 -25.45 19.50 -7.45
C GLY A 556 -26.57 18.58 -6.96
N ASN A 557 -26.56 17.33 -7.41
CA ASN A 557 -27.54 16.30 -7.00
C ASN A 557 -27.39 15.85 -5.54
N GLU A 558 -26.30 16.19 -4.88
CA GLU A 558 -26.01 15.86 -3.48
C GLU A 558 -26.23 17.04 -2.53
N THR A 559 -26.79 18.15 -3.03
CA THR A 559 -27.09 19.31 -2.20
C THR A 559 -28.06 18.92 -1.07
N GLY A 560 -27.64 19.11 0.18
CA GLY A 560 -28.43 18.75 1.36
C GLY A 560 -28.36 17.26 1.74
N THR A 561 -27.49 16.46 1.09
CA THR A 561 -27.31 15.05 1.44
C THR A 561 -26.60 14.92 2.78
N GLU A 562 -27.17 14.11 3.68
CA GLU A 562 -26.48 13.68 4.90
C GLU A 562 -25.51 12.53 4.59
N PHE A 563 -24.21 12.74 4.83
CA PHE A 563 -23.18 11.72 4.64
C PHE A 563 -22.86 11.00 5.95
N VAL A 564 -22.42 9.74 5.86
CA VAL A 564 -21.97 8.99 7.05
C VAL A 564 -20.76 9.67 7.66
N ILE A 565 -20.82 9.98 8.96
CA ILE A 565 -19.68 10.51 9.72
C ILE A 565 -18.58 9.43 9.74
N PRO A 566 -17.44 9.63 9.04
CA PRO A 566 -16.37 8.64 8.99
C PRO A 566 -15.69 8.47 10.35
N THR A 567 -15.04 7.33 10.54
CA THR A 567 -13.97 7.21 11.55
C THR A 567 -12.85 8.19 11.21
N LEU A 568 -12.27 8.85 12.21
CA LEU A 568 -11.04 9.63 12.05
C LEU A 568 -9.77 8.80 12.27
N ARG A 569 -9.89 7.53 12.68
CA ARG A 569 -8.75 6.62 12.81
C ARG A 569 -8.08 6.43 11.46
N GLU A 570 -6.77 6.71 11.40
CA GLU A 570 -5.97 6.73 10.17
C GLU A 570 -6.34 7.80 9.13
N VAL A 571 -7.08 8.87 9.51
CA VAL A 571 -7.45 9.93 8.55
C VAL A 571 -6.22 10.63 7.92
N TRP A 572 -5.06 10.52 8.54
CA TRP A 572 -3.78 11.03 8.03
C TRP A 572 -3.35 10.44 6.68
N ARG A 573 -3.89 9.29 6.26
CA ARG A 573 -3.56 8.64 4.97
C ARG A 573 -4.73 8.46 4.02
N THR A 574 -5.92 8.94 4.36
CA THR A 574 -7.13 8.75 3.54
C THR A 574 -7.35 9.86 2.52
N ALA A 575 -6.39 10.76 2.33
CA ALA A 575 -6.50 11.83 1.34
C ALA A 575 -6.75 11.24 -0.08
N PRO A 576 -7.45 11.97 -0.96
CA PRO A 576 -8.14 13.22 -0.68
C PRO A 576 -9.37 13.04 0.21
N TYR A 577 -9.95 14.15 0.65
CA TYR A 577 -11.02 14.21 1.64
C TYR A 577 -12.34 14.72 1.03
N LEU A 578 -13.40 14.62 1.85
CA LEU A 578 -14.81 14.81 1.46
C LEU A 578 -15.34 13.65 0.60
N TYR A 579 -16.66 13.63 0.40
CA TYR A 579 -17.35 12.49 -0.24
C TYR A 579 -16.93 12.27 -1.69
N ASP A 580 -16.43 13.30 -2.36
CA ASP A 580 -16.00 13.30 -3.76
C ASP A 580 -14.51 13.62 -3.90
N GLY A 581 -13.75 13.61 -2.81
CA GLY A 581 -12.31 13.77 -2.87
C GLY A 581 -11.84 15.15 -3.36
N ARG A 582 -12.68 16.19 -3.31
CA ARG A 582 -12.31 17.54 -3.80
C ARG A 582 -11.22 18.23 -2.97
N ALA A 583 -11.09 17.85 -1.70
CA ALA A 583 -10.12 18.44 -0.78
C ALA A 583 -8.85 17.60 -0.75
N ALA A 584 -7.75 18.10 -1.33
CA ALA A 584 -6.48 17.38 -1.36
C ALA A 584 -5.83 17.30 0.03
N THR A 585 -6.14 18.24 0.93
CA THR A 585 -5.58 18.29 2.29
C THR A 585 -6.64 18.56 3.34
N LEU A 586 -6.38 18.17 4.60
CA LEU A 586 -7.25 18.52 5.73
C LEU A 586 -7.44 20.04 5.87
N LYS A 587 -6.41 20.84 5.57
CA LYS A 587 -6.49 22.31 5.62
C LYS A 587 -7.55 22.83 4.67
N GLU A 588 -7.64 22.27 3.46
CA GLU A 588 -8.64 22.70 2.47
C GLU A 588 -10.08 22.43 2.89
N ILE A 589 -10.34 21.37 3.68
CA ILE A 589 -11.68 21.11 4.24
C ILE A 589 -12.17 22.36 4.96
N PHE A 590 -11.33 22.91 5.85
CA PHE A 590 -11.70 24.03 6.71
C PHE A 590 -11.58 25.38 6.00
N THR A 591 -10.56 25.59 5.15
CA THR A 591 -10.31 26.92 4.54
C THR A 591 -11.04 27.15 3.21
N LYS A 592 -11.46 26.09 2.51
CA LYS A 592 -12.10 26.20 1.18
C LYS A 592 -13.51 25.63 1.15
N TYR A 593 -13.77 24.57 1.94
CA TYR A 593 -14.99 23.78 1.83
C TYR A 593 -15.84 23.78 3.12
N ASN A 594 -15.62 24.76 4.01
CA ASN A 594 -16.43 24.97 5.22
C ASN A 594 -16.84 26.46 5.41
N PRO A 595 -17.39 27.13 4.38
CA PRO A 595 -17.67 28.58 4.44
C PRO A 595 -18.71 28.98 5.50
N ASP A 596 -19.58 28.05 5.90
CA ASP A 596 -20.70 28.29 6.80
C ASP A 596 -20.56 27.58 8.17
N ASP A 597 -19.36 27.08 8.51
CA ASP A 597 -19.05 26.34 9.76
C ASP A 597 -19.96 25.11 10.01
N LEU A 598 -20.45 24.49 8.94
CA LEU A 598 -21.26 23.26 9.02
C LEU A 598 -20.40 22.00 9.22
N HIS A 599 -19.10 22.08 8.96
CA HIS A 599 -18.11 21.03 9.21
C HIS A 599 -17.19 21.38 10.39
N GLY A 600 -17.81 21.77 11.51
CA GLY A 600 -17.11 22.29 12.69
C GLY A 600 -16.95 23.82 12.64
N GLU A 601 -16.84 24.43 13.81
CA GLU A 601 -16.72 25.88 14.00
C GLU A 601 -15.26 26.32 13.85
N THR A 602 -14.82 26.56 12.62
CA THR A 602 -13.40 26.72 12.28
C THR A 602 -13.03 28.09 11.69
N ASN A 603 -13.98 28.88 11.19
CA ASN A 603 -13.68 30.15 10.52
C ASN A 603 -13.10 31.22 11.45
N ASP A 604 -13.41 31.16 12.74
CA ASP A 604 -12.89 32.09 13.76
C ASP A 604 -11.55 31.64 14.38
N LEU A 605 -11.01 30.47 13.97
CA LEU A 605 -9.71 30.00 14.45
C LEU A 605 -8.58 30.82 13.83
N SER A 606 -7.58 31.16 14.64
CA SER A 606 -6.31 31.66 14.12
C SER A 606 -5.60 30.58 13.29
N GLU A 607 -4.65 31.00 12.43
CA GLU A 607 -3.88 30.05 11.62
C GLU A 607 -3.16 28.99 12.46
N GLN A 608 -2.61 29.38 13.61
CA GLN A 608 -1.96 28.45 14.54
C GLN A 608 -2.96 27.46 15.16
N GLU A 609 -4.14 27.93 15.55
CA GLU A 609 -5.19 27.06 16.12
C GLU A 609 -5.68 26.04 15.08
N LEU A 610 -5.84 26.46 13.82
CA LEU A 610 -6.20 25.56 12.74
C LEU A 610 -5.09 24.53 12.47
N ASP A 611 -3.83 24.94 12.44
CA ASP A 611 -2.71 24.03 12.23
C ASP A 611 -2.56 23.04 13.41
N ASP A 612 -2.75 23.49 14.65
CA ASP A 612 -2.79 22.64 15.85
C ASP A 612 -3.95 21.62 15.77
N LEU A 613 -5.16 22.05 15.38
CA LEU A 613 -6.32 21.17 15.15
C LEU A 613 -6.01 20.10 14.10
N ILE A 614 -5.43 20.50 12.96
CA ILE A 614 -5.06 19.57 11.89
C ILE A 614 -4.01 18.56 12.39
N GLU A 615 -3.03 19.00 13.18
CA GLU A 615 -2.02 18.12 13.76
C GLU A 615 -2.65 17.08 14.68
N TYR A 616 -3.62 17.47 15.51
CA TYR A 616 -4.37 16.51 16.31
C TYR A 616 -5.15 15.53 15.44
N VAL A 617 -5.91 16.00 14.44
CA VAL A 617 -6.67 15.12 13.54
C VAL A 617 -5.75 14.14 12.82
N ARG A 618 -4.55 14.57 12.41
CA ARG A 618 -3.54 13.68 11.81
C ARG A 618 -3.00 12.64 12.79
N SER A 619 -2.96 12.93 14.08
CA SER A 619 -2.46 11.99 15.09
C SER A 619 -3.40 10.80 15.40
N LEU A 620 -4.66 10.84 14.90
CA LEU A 620 -5.75 9.92 15.28
C LEU A 620 -5.74 8.52 14.64
#